data_AF-E4ZYH5-F1
#
_entry.id   AF-E4ZYH5-F1
#
_cell.length_a   1.000
_cell.length_b   1.000
_cell.length_c   1.000
_cell.angle_alpha   90.00
_cell.angle_beta   90.00
_cell.angle_gamma   90.00
#
_symmetry.space_group_name_H-M   'P 1'
#
loop_
_entity.id
_entity.type
_entity.pdbx_description
1 polymer ?
#
loop_
_entity_poly.entity_id
_entity_poly.type
_entity_poly.pdbx_seq_one_letter_code
_entity_poly.pdbx_strand_id
1 'polypeptide(L)'
;MVGILKKSAIHGLRIQYSTDDFAGKLEIQTNLALRGIIGLEAMSHISKLVGETADATNFTEIAHEYLTKWKQLGINHDAKPPHSTLTYNKSTHGVLHNLNNNDRLLNLNFIPKDIYTM
;
A
#
# COMPACT_ATOMS: atom_id res chain seq x y z
N MET A 1 -9.25 -0.80 15.79
CA MET A 1 -8.27 -0.19 14.84
C MET A 1 -8.44 -0.70 13.40
N VAL A 2 -8.74 -2.00 13.20
CA VAL A 2 -8.98 -2.63 11.87
C VAL A 2 -10.16 -2.01 11.08
N GLY A 3 -11.22 -1.55 11.77
CA GLY A 3 -12.38 -0.94 11.11
C GLY A 3 -12.10 0.42 10.44
N ILE A 4 -11.05 1.13 10.86
CA ILE A 4 -10.68 2.44 10.27
C ILE A 4 -9.98 2.23 8.92
N LEU A 5 -9.22 1.13 8.77
CA LEU A 5 -8.54 0.77 7.53
C LEU A 5 -9.53 0.27 6.46
N LYS A 6 -10.52 -0.56 6.84
CA LYS A 6 -11.57 -1.05 5.91
C LYS A 6 -12.42 0.09 5.30
N LYS A 7 -12.69 1.15 6.06
CA LYS A 7 -13.53 2.27 5.59
C LYS A 7 -12.79 3.28 4.71
N SER A 8 -11.50 3.52 4.94
CA SER A 8 -10.75 4.52 4.15
C SER A 8 -10.21 3.99 2.83
N ALA A 9 -10.01 2.67 2.69
CA ALA A 9 -9.40 2.10 1.48
C ALA A 9 -10.39 1.91 0.31
N ILE A 10 -11.71 1.88 0.56
CA ILE A 10 -12.69 1.39 -0.43
C ILE A 10 -13.91 2.34 -0.60
N HIS A 11 -14.17 3.25 0.34
CA HIS A 11 -15.24 4.25 0.22
C HIS A 11 -14.63 5.64 0.02
N GLY A 12 -14.63 6.12 -1.22
CA GLY A 12 -14.13 7.42 -1.65
C GLY A 12 -14.95 8.60 -1.13
N LEU A 13 -14.95 8.80 0.19
CA LEU A 13 -15.57 9.97 0.85
C LEU A 13 -14.73 10.53 2.01
N ARG A 14 -13.47 10.11 2.13
CA ARG A 14 -12.55 10.71 3.11
C ARG A 14 -11.30 11.24 2.43
N ILE A 15 -11.26 12.56 2.39
CA ILE A 15 -10.09 13.37 2.07
C ILE A 15 -8.93 12.92 2.95
N GLN A 16 -7.82 12.50 2.35
CA GLN A 16 -6.65 12.00 3.05
C GLN A 16 -5.47 12.94 2.83
N TYR A 17 -4.98 13.55 3.91
CA TYR A 17 -3.69 14.23 3.90
C TYR A 17 -2.59 13.17 3.97
N SER A 18 -1.67 13.20 3.02
CA SER A 18 -0.42 12.46 3.08
C SER A 18 0.71 13.50 3.18
N THR A 19 1.96 13.03 3.31
CA THR A 19 3.14 13.89 3.17
C THR A 19 3.29 14.48 1.76
N ASP A 20 2.47 14.04 0.80
CA ASP A 20 2.38 14.58 -0.56
C ASP A 20 1.28 15.66 -0.65
N ASP A 21 1.16 16.50 0.40
CA ASP A 21 0.20 17.61 0.48
C ASP A 21 0.42 18.69 -0.58
N PHE A 22 1.60 18.74 -1.20
CA PHE A 22 1.91 19.49 -2.42
C PHE A 22 0.99 19.15 -3.59
N ALA A 23 0.45 17.92 -3.66
CA ALA A 23 -0.48 17.48 -4.71
C ALA A 23 -1.95 17.79 -4.38
N GLY A 24 -2.21 18.46 -3.26
CA GLY A 24 -3.55 18.80 -2.80
C GLY A 24 -4.30 17.63 -2.15
N LYS A 25 -5.60 17.85 -1.93
CA LYS A 25 -6.53 16.89 -1.32
C LYS A 25 -6.86 15.77 -2.31
N LEU A 26 -6.10 14.68 -2.28
CA LEU A 26 -6.33 13.53 -3.15
C LEU A 26 -7.06 12.42 -2.39
N GLU A 27 -8.22 12.03 -2.89
CA GLU A 27 -8.88 10.79 -2.47
C GLU A 27 -8.07 9.60 -3.00
N ILE A 28 -7.79 8.61 -2.13
CA ILE A 28 -7.22 7.32 -2.51
C ILE A 28 -5.82 7.45 -3.16
N GLN A 29 -4.84 7.87 -2.36
CA GLN A 29 -3.46 7.97 -2.80
C GLN A 29 -2.77 6.61 -2.84
N THR A 30 -2.24 6.24 -4.01
CA THR A 30 -1.56 4.98 -4.26
C THR A 30 -0.36 4.76 -3.32
N ASN A 31 0.42 5.81 -3.04
CA ASN A 31 1.57 5.76 -2.12
C ASN A 31 1.15 5.43 -0.68
N LEU A 32 0.05 6.04 -0.20
CA LEU A 32 -0.40 5.89 1.17
C LEU A 32 -1.10 4.55 1.41
N ALA A 33 -1.87 4.07 0.43
CA ALA A 33 -2.42 2.72 0.46
C ALA A 33 -1.31 1.68 0.61
N LEU A 34 -0.22 1.82 -0.15
CA LEU A 34 0.92 0.89 -0.09
C LEU A 34 1.63 0.90 1.27
N ARG A 35 1.82 2.07 1.89
CA ARG A 35 2.39 2.15 3.25
C ARG A 35 1.51 1.42 4.27
N GLY A 36 0.18 1.53 4.15
CA GLY A 36 -0.76 0.81 5.01
C GLY A 36 -0.66 -0.71 4.84
N ILE A 37 -0.48 -1.19 3.61
CA ILE A 37 -0.31 -2.61 3.31
C ILE A 37 0.99 -3.16 3.93
N ILE A 38 2.12 -2.47 3.75
CA ILE A 38 3.40 -2.84 4.36
C ILE A 38 3.29 -2.83 5.90
N GLY A 39 2.56 -1.86 6.46
CA GLY A 39 2.32 -1.78 7.91
C GLY A 39 1.52 -2.97 8.45
N LEU A 40 0.56 -3.50 7.68
CA LEU A 40 -0.18 -4.71 8.05
C LEU A 40 0.73 -5.94 8.06
N GLU A 41 1.59 -6.09 7.07
CA GLU A 41 2.55 -7.20 7.05
C GLU A 41 3.55 -7.10 8.21
N ALA A 42 4.08 -5.91 8.48
CA ALA A 42 4.93 -5.68 9.66
C ALA A 42 4.20 -6.03 10.97
N MET A 43 2.92 -5.68 11.09
CA MET A 43 2.12 -6.05 12.26
C MET A 43 1.91 -7.56 12.37
N SER A 44 1.76 -8.27 11.24
CA SER A 44 1.72 -9.75 11.26
C SER A 44 2.99 -10.32 11.91
N HIS A 45 4.16 -9.81 11.53
CA HIS A 45 5.44 -10.24 12.12
C HIS A 45 5.52 -9.94 13.62
N ILE A 46 5.08 -8.75 14.05
CA ILE A 46 5.03 -8.39 15.48
C ILE A 46 4.09 -9.32 16.24
N SER A 47 2.88 -9.57 15.71
CA SER A 47 1.90 -10.49 16.31
C SER A 47 2.46 -11.91 16.47
N LYS A 48 3.24 -12.41 15.49
CA LYS A 48 3.95 -13.71 15.62
C LYS A 48 4.95 -13.68 16.78
N LEU A 49 5.71 -12.60 16.94
CA LEU A 49 6.72 -12.47 17.99
C LEU A 49 6.13 -12.42 19.40
N VAL A 50 4.94 -11.86 19.57
CA VAL A 50 4.25 -11.78 20.87
C VAL A 50 3.31 -12.96 21.15
N GLY A 51 3.24 -13.95 20.25
CA GLY A 51 2.43 -15.17 20.42
C GLY A 51 0.98 -15.06 19.95
N GLU A 52 0.58 -13.92 19.37
CA GLU A 52 -0.77 -13.66 18.84
C GLU A 52 -0.92 -14.21 17.41
N THR A 53 -0.94 -15.54 17.28
CA THR A 53 -0.88 -16.23 15.99
C THR A 53 -2.14 -16.05 15.12
N ALA A 54 -3.31 -15.89 15.73
CA ALA A 54 -4.55 -15.61 15.01
C ALA A 54 -4.52 -14.23 14.34
N ASP A 55 -4.07 -13.21 15.08
CA ASP A 55 -3.90 -11.86 14.56
C ASP A 55 -2.82 -11.80 13.49
N ALA A 56 -1.72 -12.54 13.69
CA ALA A 56 -0.69 -12.66 12.68
C ALA A 56 -1.22 -13.17 11.33
N THR A 57 -2.00 -14.26 11.35
CA THR A 57 -2.60 -14.84 10.14
C THR A 57 -3.57 -13.86 9.48
N ASN A 58 -4.45 -13.24 10.28
CA ASN A 58 -5.40 -12.27 9.78
C ASN A 58 -4.72 -11.05 9.13
N PHE A 59 -3.67 -10.50 9.73
CA PHE A 59 -2.96 -9.34 9.19
C PHE A 59 -2.21 -9.65 7.89
N THR A 60 -1.55 -10.81 7.79
CA THR A 60 -0.84 -11.17 6.56
C THR A 60 -1.82 -11.47 5.42
N GLU A 61 -2.94 -12.14 5.69
CA GLU A 61 -3.98 -12.39 4.68
C GLU A 61 -4.53 -11.08 4.10
N ILE A 62 -4.87 -10.12 4.97
CA ILE A 62 -5.35 -8.81 4.53
C ILE A 62 -4.26 -8.05 3.75
N ALA A 63 -3.01 -8.10 4.20
CA ALA A 63 -1.89 -7.44 3.51
C ALA A 63 -1.73 -7.98 2.08
N HIS A 64 -1.69 -9.30 1.91
CA HIS A 64 -1.56 -9.93 0.60
C HIS A 64 -2.76 -9.66 -0.32
N GLU A 65 -3.98 -9.68 0.22
CA GLU A 65 -5.19 -9.32 -0.53
C GLU A 65 -5.11 -7.89 -1.04
N TYR A 66 -4.71 -6.95 -0.18
CA TYR A 66 -4.65 -5.54 -0.52
C TYR A 66 -3.48 -5.22 -1.45
N LEU A 67 -2.35 -5.91 -1.34
CA LEU A 67 -1.25 -5.79 -2.30
C LEU A 67 -1.72 -6.20 -3.71
N THR A 68 -2.48 -7.28 -3.82
CA THR A 68 -3.03 -7.74 -5.10
C THR A 68 -3.95 -6.69 -5.71
N LYS A 69 -4.87 -6.13 -4.92
CA LYS A 69 -5.77 -5.04 -5.35
C LYS A 69 -5.01 -3.78 -5.75
N TRP A 70 -4.01 -3.41 -4.95
CA TRP A 70 -3.17 -2.24 -5.20
C TRP A 70 -2.41 -2.37 -6.52
N LYS A 71 -1.85 -3.55 -6.85
CA LYS A 71 -1.17 -3.78 -8.14
C LYS A 71 -2.10 -3.62 -9.35
N GLN A 72 -3.39 -3.91 -9.19
CA GLN A 72 -4.38 -3.77 -10.26
C GLN A 72 -4.82 -2.31 -10.46
N LEU A 73 -4.94 -1.56 -9.36
CA LEU A 73 -5.52 -0.21 -9.36
C LEU A 73 -4.48 0.91 -9.41
N GLY A 74 -3.32 0.69 -8.79
CA GLY A 74 -2.25 1.67 -8.58
C GLY A 74 -1.15 1.66 -9.65
N ILE A 75 -1.19 0.72 -10.59
CA ILE A 75 -0.24 0.61 -11.70
C ILE A 75 -0.99 0.82 -13.00
N ASN A 76 -0.53 1.76 -13.82
CA ASN A 76 -1.02 1.90 -15.18
C ASN A 76 -0.30 0.90 -16.10
N HIS A 77 -0.90 -0.28 -16.27
CA HIS A 77 -0.40 -1.32 -17.17
C HIS A 77 -0.54 -0.98 -18.66
N ASP A 78 -1.35 0.04 -19.00
CA ASP A 78 -1.55 0.48 -20.38
C ASP A 78 -0.44 1.44 -20.85
N ALA A 79 0.36 1.99 -19.92
CA ALA A 79 1.52 2.84 -20.21
C ALA A 79 2.75 2.02 -20.63
N LYS A 80 3.63 2.62 -21.42
CA LYS A 80 4.89 2.00 -21.88
C LYS A 80 6.08 2.95 -21.60
N PRO A 81 6.94 2.68 -20.60
CA PRO A 81 6.84 1.59 -19.62
C PRO A 81 5.68 1.77 -18.63
N PRO A 82 5.15 0.68 -18.02
CA PRO A 82 4.15 0.76 -16.96
C PRO A 82 4.68 1.55 -15.77
N HIS A 83 3.86 2.41 -15.16
CA HIS A 83 4.25 3.20 -14.00
C HIS A 83 3.14 3.24 -12.95
N SER A 84 3.50 3.58 -11.72
CA SER A 84 2.52 3.86 -10.67
C SER A 84 1.75 5.15 -10.92
N THR A 85 0.49 5.15 -10.50
CA THR A 85 -0.41 6.31 -10.62
C THR A 85 -0.48 7.05 -9.28
N LEU A 86 -0.77 8.35 -9.31
CA LEU A 86 -0.85 9.18 -8.09
C LEU A 86 -2.13 8.89 -7.30
N THR A 87 -3.24 8.79 -8.01
CA THR A 87 -4.53 8.23 -7.56
C THR A 87 -4.83 7.01 -8.43
N TYR A 88 -5.85 6.19 -8.14
CA TYR A 88 -6.26 5.08 -9.02
C TYR A 88 -6.85 5.52 -10.38
N ASN A 89 -6.36 6.64 -10.92
CA ASN A 89 -6.61 7.17 -12.24
C ASN A 89 -5.35 7.03 -13.11
N LYS A 90 -5.51 6.33 -14.24
CA LYS A 90 -4.45 5.98 -15.21
C LYS A 90 -3.77 7.18 -15.87
N SER A 91 -4.38 8.37 -15.86
CA SER A 91 -3.80 9.58 -16.48
C SER A 91 -2.75 10.30 -15.63
N THR A 92 -2.40 9.76 -14.46
CA THR A 92 -1.49 10.41 -13.51
C THR A 92 -0.20 9.61 -13.31
N HIS A 93 0.91 10.31 -13.10
CA HIS A 93 2.19 9.70 -12.71
C HIS A 93 2.41 9.95 -11.21
N GLY A 94 2.68 8.90 -10.45
CA GLY A 94 3.03 8.98 -9.03
C GLY A 94 4.38 8.32 -8.78
N VAL A 95 5.27 9.00 -8.07
CA VAL A 95 6.52 8.40 -7.58
C VAL A 95 6.22 7.67 -6.28
N LEU A 96 6.77 6.47 -6.11
CA LEU A 96 6.61 5.65 -4.90
C LEU A 96 7.89 5.74 -4.04
N HIS A 97 8.17 6.94 -3.53
CA HIS A 97 9.38 7.29 -2.78
C HIS A 97 9.62 6.49 -1.49
N ASN A 98 8.61 5.80 -0.95
CA ASN A 98 8.73 5.07 0.33
C ASN A 98 8.76 3.54 0.17
N LEU A 99 8.70 3.04 -1.07
CA LEU A 99 8.71 1.61 -1.37
C LEU A 99 9.95 0.89 -0.84
N ASN A 100 11.12 1.53 -1.03
CA ASN A 100 12.41 0.85 -0.88
C ASN A 100 12.85 0.74 0.58
N ASN A 101 12.39 1.65 1.44
CA ASN A 101 12.86 1.69 2.82
C ASN A 101 12.15 0.69 3.72
N ASN A 102 10.81 0.61 3.73
CA ASN A 102 10.14 -0.13 4.82
C ASN A 102 10.17 -1.66 4.66
N ASP A 103 9.98 -2.19 3.45
CA ASP A 103 10.00 -3.65 3.20
C ASP A 103 11.41 -4.25 3.36
N ARG A 104 12.43 -3.53 2.86
CA ARG A 104 13.82 -3.98 2.92
C ARG A 104 14.49 -3.73 4.27
N LEU A 105 14.20 -2.61 4.95
CA LEU A 105 14.75 -2.35 6.29
C LEU A 105 14.20 -3.35 7.32
N LEU A 106 12.94 -3.76 7.17
CA LEU A 106 12.32 -4.76 8.04
C LEU A 106 12.56 -6.21 7.56
N ASN A 107 13.30 -6.39 6.46
CA ASN A 107 13.59 -7.68 5.83
C ASN A 107 12.34 -8.55 5.62
N LEU A 108 11.21 -7.93 5.27
CA LEU A 108 9.93 -8.61 5.08
C LEU A 108 9.89 -9.35 3.73
N ASN A 109 10.62 -8.85 2.72
CA ASN A 109 10.63 -9.38 1.34
C ASN A 109 9.22 -9.56 0.76
N PHE A 110 8.30 -8.67 1.14
CA PHE A 110 6.88 -8.77 0.85
C PHE A 110 6.53 -8.12 -0.50
N ILE A 111 7.27 -7.10 -0.92
CA ILE A 111 6.99 -6.39 -2.18
C ILE A 111 7.81 -7.02 -3.34
N PRO A 112 7.15 -7.44 -4.44
CA PRO A 112 7.84 -7.95 -5.63
C PRO A 112 8.87 -6.98 -6.21
N LYS A 113 10.01 -7.52 -6.67
CA LYS A 113 11.13 -6.74 -7.24
C LYS A 113 10.71 -5.84 -8.41
N ASP A 114 9.79 -6.31 -9.24
CA ASP A 114 9.34 -5.59 -10.43
C ASP A 114 8.73 -4.22 -10.09
N ILE A 115 8.11 -4.07 -8.91
CA ILE A 115 7.51 -2.80 -8.47
C ILE A 115 8.58 -1.72 -8.23
N TYR A 116 9.83 -2.10 -8.00
CA TYR A 116 10.94 -1.17 -7.80
C TYR A 116 11.60 -0.70 -9.10
N THR A 117 11.36 -1.40 -10.21
CA THR A 117 12.04 -1.19 -11.49
C THR A 117 11.11 -0.71 -12.60
N MET A 118 9.89 -0.29 -12.23
CA MET A 118 8.87 0.26 -13.13
C MET A 118 9.22 1.67 -13.58
#